data_AF-A0A8I1YEF0-F1
#
_entry.id   AF-A0A8I1YEF0-F1
#
_cell.length_a   1.000
_cell.length_b   1.000
_cell.length_c   1.000
_cell.angle_alpha   90.00
_cell.angle_beta   90.00
_cell.angle_gamma   90.00
#
_symmetry.space_group_name_H-M   'P 1'
#
loop_
_entity.id
_entity.type
_entity.pdbx_description
1 polymer ?
#
loop_
_entity_poly.entity_id
_entity_poly.type
_entity_poly.pdbx_seq_one_letter_code
_entity_poly.pdbx_strand_id
1 'polypeptide(L)' 'MANALTIRKDHLPKGDMERRAAQYVRMSTEKQVYSIANQMAVIAAYASAHRLAIVMRTKARAAFRSRTEQAFDG' A
#
# COMPACT_ATOMS: atom_id res chain seq x y z
N MET A 1 9.26 37.10 20.06
CA MET A 1 7.87 37.03 19.53
C MET A 1 7.68 35.65 18.90
N ALA A 2 7.07 34.72 19.62
CA ALA A 2 6.99 33.30 19.20
C ALA A 2 5.64 33.02 18.53
N ASN A 3 5.65 32.71 17.23
CA ASN A 3 4.48 32.19 16.53
C ASN A 3 4.29 30.72 16.92
N ALA A 4 3.47 30.49 17.95
CA ALA A 4 3.05 29.15 18.33
C ALA A 4 2.12 28.58 17.23
N LEU A 5 2.65 27.65 16.43
CA LEU A 5 1.90 26.79 15.51
C LEU A 5 0.96 25.89 16.33
N THR A 6 -0.12 26.47 16.84
CA THR A 6 -1.18 25.75 17.53
C THR A 6 -2.09 25.15 16.47
N ILE A 7 -1.83 23.89 16.10
CA ILE A 7 -2.75 23.15 15.24
C ILE A 7 -4.04 22.92 16.04
N ARG A 8 -5.05 23.77 15.79
CA ARG A 8 -6.41 23.62 16.32
C ARG A 8 -7.06 22.41 15.66
N LYS A 9 -7.06 21.27 16.35
CA LYS A 9 -7.66 20.01 15.88
C LYS A 9 -9.19 20.13 15.68
N ASP A 10 -9.77 21.12 16.33
CA ASP A 10 -11.18 21.48 16.41
C ASP A 10 -11.71 22.12 15.13
N HIS A 11 -10.83 22.64 14.26
CA HIS A 11 -11.15 23.23 12.96
C HIS A 11 -10.66 22.40 11.77
N LEU A 12 -10.53 21.07 11.92
CA LEU A 12 -10.33 20.22 10.76
C LEU A 12 -11.60 20.31 9.88
N PRO A 13 -11.50 20.76 8.61
CA PRO A 13 -12.67 20.84 7.74
C PRO A 13 -13.33 19.46 7.67
N LYS A 14 -14.55 19.37 8.22
CA LYS A 14 -15.40 18.17 8.17
C LYS A 14 -15.96 17.90 6.76
N GLY A 15 -15.68 18.78 5.80
CA GLY A 15 -16.04 18.61 4.40
C GLY A 15 -15.02 17.72 3.69
N ASP A 16 -15.48 16.60 3.16
CA ASP A 16 -14.75 15.71 2.28
C ASP A 16 -13.43 15.18 2.84
N MET A 17 -13.49 14.48 3.97
CA MET A 17 -12.54 13.41 4.21
C MET A 17 -12.81 12.30 3.19
N GLU A 18 -12.42 12.51 1.92
CA GLU A 18 -12.21 11.41 0.99
C GLU A 18 -11.48 10.34 1.77
N ARG A 19 -12.10 9.16 1.90
CA ARG A 19 -11.62 8.13 2.84
C ARG A 19 -10.25 7.69 2.36
N ARG A 20 -9.21 8.26 2.99
CA ARG A 20 -7.82 8.05 2.59
C ARG A 20 -7.45 6.60 2.87
N ALA A 21 -6.92 5.92 1.85
CA ALA A 21 -6.48 4.55 1.93
C ALA A 21 -5.01 4.44 1.55
N ALA A 22 -4.29 3.54 2.21
CA ALA A 22 -2.97 3.09 1.78
C ALA A 22 -3.13 1.76 1.03
N GLN A 23 -2.52 1.67 -0.15
CA GLN A 23 -2.48 0.44 -0.93
C GLN A 23 -1.18 -0.32 -0.64
N TYR A 24 -1.32 -1.60 -0.26
CA TYR A 24 -0.21 -2.53 -0.13
C TYR A 24 -0.41 -3.73 -1.07
N VAL A 25 0.60 -4.04 -1.87
CA VAL A 25 0.56 -5.19 -2.80
C VAL A 25 1.82 -6.03 -2.63
N ARG A 26 1.68 -7.36 -2.57
CA ARG A 26 2.81 -8.29 -2.48
C ARG A 26 2.60 -9.48 -3.40
N MET A 27 3.71 -9.99 -3.95
CA MET A 27 3.67 -11.23 -4.70
C MET A 27 3.50 -12.43 -3.77
N SER A 28 2.63 -13.36 -4.15
CA SER A 28 2.59 -14.67 -3.50
C SER A 28 3.90 -15.40 -3.77
N THR A 29 4.44 -16.08 -2.76
CA THR A 29 5.67 -16.87 -2.85
C THR A 29 5.43 -18.22 -3.52
N GLU A 30 4.23 -18.78 -3.35
CA GLU A 30 3.88 -20.15 -3.77
C GLU A 30 3.15 -20.19 -5.10
N LYS A 31 2.22 -19.24 -5.32
CA LYS A 31 1.39 -19.20 -6.55
C LYS A 31 1.35 -17.79 -7.12
N GLN A 32 2.25 -17.53 -8.07
CA GLN A 32 2.36 -16.25 -8.78
C GLN A 32 1.35 -16.12 -9.93
N VAL A 33 0.05 -16.26 -9.61
CA VAL A 33 -1.01 -16.27 -10.63
C VAL A 33 -1.35 -14.86 -11.14
N TYR A 34 -1.22 -13.84 -10.28
CA TYR A 34 -1.57 -12.46 -10.63
C TYR A 34 -0.35 -11.55 -10.56
N SER A 35 -0.12 -10.80 -11.63
CA SER A 35 0.91 -9.77 -11.67
C SER A 35 0.59 -8.63 -10.67
N ILE A 36 1.62 -7.96 -10.14
CA ILE A 36 1.44 -6.77 -9.28
C ILE A 36 0.58 -5.72 -10.00
N ALA A 37 0.80 -5.54 -11.30
CA ALA A 37 0.06 -4.58 -12.10
C ALA A 37 -1.45 -4.90 -12.14
N ASN A 38 -1.81 -6.16 -12.34
CA ASN A 38 -3.22 -6.58 -12.31
C ASN A 38 -3.85 -6.35 -10.92
N GLN A 39 -3.16 -6.79 -9.86
CA GLN A 39 -3.62 -6.56 -8.48
C GLN A 39 -3.81 -5.06 -8.20
N MET A 40 -2.91 -4.21 -8.70
CA MET A 40 -3.02 -2.76 -8.53
C MET A 40 -4.22 -2.16 -9.27
N ALA A 41 -4.50 -2.63 -10.49
CA ALA A 41 -5.63 -2.15 -11.29
C ALA A 41 -6.97 -2.46 -10.60
N VAL A 42 -7.12 -3.68 -10.09
CA VAL A 42 -8.33 -4.11 -9.35
C VAL A 42 -8.52 -3.27 -8.08
N ILE A 43 -7.46 -3.04 -7.31
CA ILE A 43 -7.52 -2.21 -6.10
C ILE A 43 -7.89 -0.75 -6.44
N ALA A 44 -7.39 -0.21 -7.54
CA ALA A 44 -7.74 1.14 -7.99
C ALA A 44 -9.21 1.26 -8.39
N ALA A 45 -9.74 0.27 -9.12
CA ALA A 45 -11.16 0.22 -9.48
C ALA A 45 -12.05 0.15 -8.25
N TYR A 46 -11.69 -0.69 -7.27
CA TYR A 46 -12.39 -0.77 -5.98
C TYR A 46 -12.35 0.56 -5.23
N ALA A 47 -11.18 1.18 -5.11
CA ALA A 47 -11.05 2.47 -4.42
C ALA A 47 -11.93 3.56 -5.05
N SER A 48 -11.97 3.63 -6.39
CA SER A 48 -12.83 4.56 -7.12
C SER A 48 -14.32 4.31 -6.84
N ALA A 49 -14.76 3.05 -6.92
CA ALA A 49 -16.15 2.68 -6.65
C ALA A 49 -16.61 3.02 -5.21
N HIS A 50 -15.68 2.98 -4.25
CA HIS A 50 -15.96 3.21 -2.83
C HIS A 50 -15.58 4.61 -2.33
N ARG A 51 -15.26 5.55 -3.22
CA ARG A 51 -14.83 6.93 -2.87
C ARG A 51 -13.65 6.93 -1.88
N LEU A 52 -12.70 6.03 -2.10
CA LEU A 52 -11.44 5.95 -1.36
C LEU A 52 -10.34 6.66 -2.17
N ALA A 53 -9.66 7.61 -1.54
CA ALA A 53 -8.48 8.23 -2.13
C ALA A 53 -7.23 7.45 -1.74
N ILE A 54 -6.56 6.82 -2.71
CA ILE A 54 -5.29 6.11 -2.45
C ILE A 54 -4.18 7.16 -2.31
N VAL A 55 -3.74 7.41 -1.09
CA VAL A 55 -2.70 8.42 -0.77
C VAL A 55 -1.29 7.87 -0.78
N MET A 56 -1.13 6.56 -0.62
CA MET A 56 0.18 5.89 -0.59
C MET A 56 0.09 4.53 -1.27
N ARG A 57 1.10 4.19 -2.06
CA ARG A 57 1.22 2.89 -2.73
C ARG A 57 2.54 2.24 -2.37
N THR A 58 2.46 1.11 -1.70
CA THR A 58 3.63 0.34 -1.26
C THR A 58 3.57 -1.05 -1.86
N LYS A 59 4.71 -1.53 -2.37
CA LYS A 59 4.85 -2.90 -2.89
C LYS A 59 5.86 -3.65 -2.04
N ALA A 60 5.54 -4.87 -1.64
CA ALA A 60 6.53 -5.71 -0.99
C ALA A 60 7.56 -6.20 -2.00
N ARG A 61 8.84 -6.12 -1.63
CA ARG A 61 9.92 -6.80 -2.34
C ARG A 61 9.86 -8.28 -1.97
N ALA A 62 10.01 -9.17 -2.96
CA ALA A 62 10.06 -10.60 -2.71
C ALA A 62 11.11 -10.88 -1.62
N ALA A 63 10.73 -11.64 -0.60
CA ALA A 63 11.60 -12.00 0.50
C ALA A 63 12.87 -12.65 -0.08
N PHE A 64 14.03 -12.13 0.36
CA PHE A 64 15.35 -12.65 0.05
C PHE A 64 15.35 -14.17 0.31
N ARG A 65 15.39 -14.99 -0.75
CA ARG A 65 15.56 -16.44 -0.60
C ARG A 65 16.97 -16.68 -0.09
N SER A 66 17.06 -17.28 1.10
CA SER A 66 18.28 -17.81 1.66
C SER A 66 18.94 -18.76 0.65
N ARG A 67 20.22 -18.53 0.39
CA ARG A 67 21.12 -19.44 -0.31
C ARG A 67 21.29 -20.73 0.52
N THR A 68 20.37 -21.68 0.44
CA THR A 68 20.50 -23.01 1.09
C THR A 68 19.94 -24.16 0.24
N GLU A 69 19.99 -24.07 -1.08
CA GLU A 69 19.67 -25.20 -2.00
C GLU A 69 20.74 -25.35 -3.09
N GLN A 70 22.01 -25.32 -2.69
CA GLN A 70 23.14 -25.64 -3.57
C GLN A 70 24.22 -26.37 -2.76
N ALA A 71 23.82 -27.43 -2.07
CA ALA A 71 24.73 -28.35 -1.39
C ALA A 71 24.01 -29.67 -1.08
N PHE A 72 23.51 -30.37 -2.10
CA PHE A 72 23.36 -31.82 -2.10
C PHE A 72 22.98 -32.26 -3.52
N ASP A 73 23.99 -32.41 -4.37
CA ASP A 73 23.98 -33.43 -5.41
C ASP A 73 25.38 -34.07 -5.35
N GLY A 74 25.40 -35.40 -5.24
CA GLY A 74 26.46 -36.19 -4.60
C GLY A 74 27.76 -36.42 -5.38
#